data_AF-A0A972VYP2-F1
#
_entry.id   AF-A0A972VYP2-F1
#
_cell.length_a   1.000
_cell.length_b   1.000
_cell.length_c   1.000
_cell.angle_alpha   90.00
_cell.angle_beta   90.00
_cell.angle_gamma   90.00
#
_symmetry.space_group_name_H-M   'P 1'
#
loop_
_entity.id
_entity.type
_entity.pdbx_description
1 polymer ?
#
loop_
_entity_poly.entity_id
_entity_poly.type
_entity_poly.pdbx_seq_one_letter_code
_entity_poly.pdbx_strand_id
1 'polypeptide(L)'
;MVDVSADGISEVRVALTELAGPGAPPMVNGELLFEFPWQSRAFGMARVLCEAGIFHWDEFRRLLISNIREWEDDHSTHTYAYYDIFLQTLTMLLAEKNLCPDAELDSRQLELSARPHGHDH
;
A
#
# COMPACT_ATOMS: atom_id res chain seq x y z
N MET A 1 -3.11 40.38 -5.90
CA MET A 1 -4.18 39.42 -5.56
C MET A 1 -3.93 38.22 -6.45
N VAL A 2 -3.13 37.27 -5.97
CA VAL A 2 -2.75 36.09 -6.77
C VAL A 2 -3.88 35.09 -6.69
N ASP A 3 -4.42 34.75 -7.84
CA ASP A 3 -5.46 33.74 -8.05
C ASP A 3 -4.88 32.38 -7.66
N VAL A 4 -5.37 31.81 -6.56
CA VAL A 4 -5.04 30.44 -6.16
C VAL A 4 -5.87 29.51 -7.03
N SER A 5 -5.27 29.10 -8.14
CA SER A 5 -5.86 28.15 -9.08
C SER A 5 -6.34 26.90 -8.33
N ALA A 6 -7.65 26.67 -8.34
CA ALA A 6 -8.36 25.56 -7.70
C ALA A 6 -8.06 24.19 -8.35
N ASP A 7 -7.14 24.14 -9.29
CA ASP A 7 -6.81 22.96 -10.09
C ASP A 7 -6.03 21.90 -9.27
N GLY A 8 -5.20 22.33 -8.31
CA GLY A 8 -4.38 21.43 -7.48
C GLY A 8 -5.12 20.72 -6.34
N ILE A 9 -6.36 21.11 -6.03
CA ILE A 9 -7.17 20.49 -4.94
C ILE A 9 -8.09 19.39 -5.49
N SER A 10 -8.23 19.31 -6.82
CA SER A 10 -9.13 18.35 -7.48
C SER A 10 -8.54 16.94 -7.57
N GLU A 11 -7.22 16.80 -7.64
CA GLU A 11 -6.53 15.51 -7.81
C GLU A 11 -6.48 14.69 -6.51
N VAL A 12 -6.35 15.35 -5.35
CA VAL A 12 -6.27 14.70 -4.03
C VAL A 12 -7.62 14.10 -3.61
N ARG A 13 -8.75 14.65 -4.08
CA ARG A 13 -10.10 14.21 -3.68
C ARG A 13 -10.55 12.91 -4.37
N VAL A 14 -10.01 12.60 -5.54
CA VAL A 14 -10.33 11.35 -6.26
C VAL A 14 -9.73 10.16 -5.51
N ALA A 15 -8.49 10.27 -5.03
CA ALA A 15 -7.78 9.20 -4.34
C ALA A 15 -8.49 8.68 -3.07
N LEU A 16 -9.13 9.56 -2.28
CA LEU A 16 -9.83 9.16 -1.05
C LEU A 16 -11.17 8.44 -1.29
N THR A 17 -11.82 8.73 -2.42
CA THR A 17 -13.11 8.10 -2.77
C THR A 17 -12.90 6.66 -3.24
N GLU A 18 -11.79 6.36 -3.92
CA GLU A 18 -11.43 5.02 -4.39
C GLU A 18 -11.03 4.06 -3.25
N LEU A 19 -10.78 4.61 -2.05
CA LEU A 19 -10.40 3.88 -0.84
C LEU A 19 -11.60 3.58 0.07
N ALA A 20 -12.79 4.08 -0.26
CA ALA A 20 -13.98 3.86 0.54
C ALA A 20 -14.57 2.44 0.34
N GLY A 21 -15.08 1.85 1.43
CA GLY A 21 -15.80 0.57 1.41
C GLY A 21 -15.05 -0.58 2.09
N PRO A 22 -15.39 -1.85 1.77
CA PRO A 22 -14.68 -3.01 2.28
C PRO A 22 -13.20 -2.94 1.92
N GLY A 23 -12.31 -3.16 2.89
CA GLY A 23 -10.86 -3.03 2.70
C GLY A 23 -10.34 -1.59 2.68
N ALA A 24 -11.13 -0.63 3.19
CA ALA A 24 -10.67 0.74 3.39
C ALA A 24 -9.47 0.80 4.36
N PRO A 25 -8.47 1.64 4.07
CA PRO A 25 -7.35 1.86 4.97
C PRO A 25 -7.78 2.57 6.27
N PRO A 26 -6.97 2.44 7.35
CA PRO A 26 -7.14 3.24 8.55
C PRO A 26 -7.13 4.74 8.24
N MET A 27 -8.10 5.47 8.78
CA MET A 27 -8.25 6.91 8.58
C MET A 27 -8.45 7.66 9.90
N VAL A 28 -7.94 8.88 9.99
CA VAL A 28 -8.18 9.82 11.10
C VAL A 28 -8.58 11.19 10.53
N ASN A 29 -9.72 11.73 10.97
CA ASN A 29 -10.26 13.01 10.47
C ASN A 29 -10.38 13.11 8.93
N GLY A 30 -10.54 11.97 8.23
CA GLY A 30 -10.65 11.92 6.77
C GLY A 30 -9.31 11.82 6.03
N GLU A 31 -8.19 11.73 6.74
CA GLU A 31 -6.86 11.50 6.17
C GLU A 31 -6.37 10.08 6.46
N LEU A 32 -5.46 9.58 5.61
CA LEU A 32 -4.83 8.28 5.81
C LEU A 32 -3.98 8.29 7.09
N LEU A 33 -4.20 7.28 7.93
CA LEU A 33 -3.41 7.08 9.13
C LEU A 33 -2.27 6.10 8.83
N PHE A 34 -1.04 6.60 8.86
CA PHE A 34 0.17 5.78 8.82
C PHE A 34 0.84 5.78 10.20
N GLU A 35 0.89 4.62 10.84
CA GLU A 35 1.57 4.37 12.11
C GLU A 35 3.09 4.25 11.96
N PHE A 36 3.55 3.78 10.80
CA PHE A 36 4.98 3.59 10.53
C PHE A 36 5.40 4.18 9.17
N PRO A 37 6.64 4.67 9.04
CA PRO A 37 7.13 5.27 7.79
C PRO A 37 7.09 4.34 6.57
N TRP A 38 7.12 3.03 6.76
CA TRP A 38 7.04 2.07 5.65
C TRP A 38 5.64 2.00 5.04
N GLN A 39 4.58 2.31 5.81
CA GLN A 39 3.19 2.18 5.36
C GLN A 39 2.85 3.23 4.28
N SER A 40 3.31 4.47 4.45
CA SER A 40 3.15 5.52 3.44
C SER A 40 3.96 5.23 2.18
N ARG A 41 5.15 4.62 2.32
CA ARG A 41 5.96 4.16 1.18
C ARG A 41 5.27 3.04 0.41
N ALA A 42 4.73 2.04 1.10
CA ALA A 42 3.98 0.94 0.47
C ALA A 42 2.76 1.47 -0.32
N PHE A 43 2.00 2.38 0.29
CA PHE A 43 0.87 3.02 -0.37
C PHE A 43 1.30 3.81 -1.62
N GLY A 44 2.35 4.63 -1.50
CA GLY A 44 2.90 5.39 -2.61
C GLY A 44 3.39 4.50 -3.77
N MET A 45 4.05 3.37 -3.44
CA MET A 45 4.49 2.41 -4.47
C MET A 45 3.30 1.82 -5.23
N ALA A 46 2.25 1.39 -4.54
CA ALA A 46 1.05 0.86 -5.20
C ALA A 46 0.42 1.90 -6.15
N ARG A 47 0.35 3.17 -5.73
CA ARG A 47 -0.17 4.28 -6.54
C ARG A 47 0.66 4.51 -7.80
N VAL A 48 1.98 4.65 -7.66
CA VAL A 48 2.89 4.88 -8.80
C VAL A 48 2.84 3.72 -9.79
N LEU A 49 2.80 2.47 -9.31
CA LEU A 49 2.70 1.29 -10.17
C LEU A 49 1.36 1.21 -10.91
N CYS A 50 0.27 1.60 -10.25
CA CYS A 50 -1.04 1.71 -10.87
C CYS A 50 -1.08 2.81 -11.95
N GLU A 51 -0.53 3.98 -11.66
CA GLU A 51 -0.43 5.12 -12.59
C GLU A 51 0.46 4.79 -13.79
N ALA A 52 1.50 3.98 -13.59
CA ALA A 52 2.35 3.44 -14.64
C ALA A 52 1.69 2.32 -15.47
N GLY A 53 0.46 1.90 -15.13
CA GLY A 53 -0.29 0.89 -15.86
C GLY A 53 0.19 -0.55 -15.64
N ILE A 54 0.99 -0.81 -14.61
CA ILE A 54 1.46 -2.16 -14.27
C ILE A 54 0.27 -3.04 -13.85
N PHE A 55 -0.66 -2.46 -13.10
CA PHE A 55 -1.93 -3.08 -12.74
C PHE A 55 -3.02 -2.03 -12.61
N HIS A 56 -4.27 -2.47 -12.64
CA HIS A 56 -5.40 -1.58 -12.41
C HIS A 56 -5.75 -1.52 -10.93
N TRP A 57 -6.16 -0.35 -10.44
CA TRP A 57 -6.51 -0.17 -9.03
C TRP A 57 -7.59 -1.16 -8.55
N ASP A 58 -8.64 -1.40 -9.34
CA ASP A 58 -9.70 -2.37 -9.04
C ASP A 58 -9.22 -3.84 -9.02
N GLU A 59 -8.16 -4.18 -9.74
CA GLU A 59 -7.53 -5.51 -9.67
C GLU A 59 -6.91 -5.71 -8.29
N PHE A 60 -6.04 -4.77 -7.89
CA PHE A 60 -5.41 -4.77 -6.59
C PHE A 60 -6.42 -4.72 -5.44
N ARG A 61 -7.44 -3.85 -5.54
CA ARG A 61 -8.48 -3.69 -4.50
C ARG A 61 -9.27 -4.98 -4.29
N ARG A 62 -9.61 -5.71 -5.35
CA ARG A 62 -10.32 -6.99 -5.23
C ARG A 62 -9.48 -8.05 -4.53
N LEU A 63 -8.19 -8.15 -4.87
CA LEU A 63 -7.26 -9.06 -4.20
C LEU A 63 -7.10 -8.70 -2.72
N LEU A 64 -6.94 -7.40 -2.42
CA LEU A 64 -6.80 -6.92 -1.05
C LEU A 64 -8.02 -7.26 -0.18
N ILE A 65 -9.23 -7.05 -0.71
CA ILE A 65 -10.47 -7.41 0.01
C ILE A 65 -10.53 -8.92 0.26
N SER A 66 -10.10 -9.75 -0.70
CA SER A 66 -10.04 -11.20 -0.52
C SER A 66 -9.10 -11.57 0.62
N ASN A 67 -7.86 -11.09 0.56
CA ASN A 67 -6.84 -11.40 1.56
C ASN A 67 -7.20 -10.87 2.96
N ILE A 68 -7.84 -9.71 3.05
CA ILE A 68 -8.36 -9.17 4.32
C ILE A 68 -9.39 -10.14 4.91
N ARG A 69 -10.34 -10.62 4.11
CA ARG A 69 -11.37 -11.56 4.58
C ARG A 69 -10.77 -12.89 5.03
N GLU A 70 -9.82 -13.41 4.28
CA GLU A 70 -9.11 -14.66 4.63
C GLU A 70 -8.32 -14.48 5.93
N TRP A 71 -7.65 -13.33 6.11
CA TRP A 71 -6.94 -13.03 7.35
C TRP A 71 -7.89 -12.88 8.54
N GLU A 72 -9.02 -12.18 8.37
CA GLU A 72 -10.04 -11.98 9.41
C GLU A 72 -10.63 -13.30 9.91
N ASP A 73 -10.84 -14.27 9.03
CA ASP A 73 -11.36 -15.61 9.37
C ASP A 73 -10.38 -16.40 10.25
N ASP A 74 -9.09 -16.32 9.94
CA ASP A 74 -8.03 -17.06 10.65
C ASP A 74 -7.55 -16.35 11.94
N HIS A 75 -7.68 -15.01 12.03
CA HIS A 75 -7.05 -14.18 13.07
C HIS A 75 -8.01 -13.36 13.94
N SER A 76 -9.17 -13.91 14.29
CA SER A 76 -10.24 -13.23 15.06
C SER A 76 -9.83 -12.55 16.39
N THR A 77 -8.63 -12.81 16.95
CA THR A 77 -8.13 -12.23 18.21
C THR A 77 -6.91 -11.31 18.06
N HIS A 78 -6.38 -11.11 16.86
CA HIS A 78 -5.18 -10.31 16.62
C HIS A 78 -5.51 -8.84 16.34
N THR A 79 -4.53 -7.95 16.57
CA THR A 79 -4.63 -6.55 16.14
C THR A 79 -4.62 -6.51 14.61
N TYR A 80 -5.61 -5.84 14.02
CA TYR A 80 -5.81 -5.79 12.58
C TYR A 80 -4.61 -5.16 11.86
N ALA A 81 -3.87 -5.96 11.08
CA ALA A 81 -2.62 -5.56 10.44
C ALA A 81 -2.84 -5.11 8.98
N TYR A 82 -3.61 -4.03 8.78
CA TYR A 82 -4.03 -3.59 7.44
C TYR A 82 -2.88 -3.44 6.45
N TYR A 83 -1.83 -2.69 6.82
CA TYR A 83 -0.74 -2.38 5.91
C TYR A 83 0.17 -3.57 5.64
N ASP A 84 0.21 -4.57 6.53
CA ASP A 84 0.91 -5.83 6.28
C ASP A 84 0.18 -6.64 5.20
N ILE A 85 -1.14 -6.78 5.33
CA ILE A 85 -1.99 -7.43 4.31
C ILE A 85 -1.91 -6.66 2.99
N PHE A 86 -1.89 -5.32 3.04
CA PHE A 86 -1.70 -4.46 1.87
C PHE A 86 -0.38 -4.76 1.14
N LEU A 87 0.74 -4.79 1.87
CA LEU A 87 2.06 -5.02 1.30
C LEU A 87 2.21 -6.45 0.76
N GLN A 88 1.66 -7.43 1.47
CA GLN A 88 1.63 -8.83 1.02
C GLN A 88 0.85 -8.95 -0.29
N THR A 89 -0.35 -8.37 -0.35
CA THR A 89 -1.18 -8.36 -1.57
C THR A 89 -0.46 -7.71 -2.74
N LEU A 90 0.21 -6.57 -2.50
CA LEU A 90 0.96 -5.87 -3.54
C LEU A 90 2.10 -6.74 -4.07
N THR A 91 2.81 -7.42 -3.18
CA THR A 91 3.92 -8.30 -3.53
C THR A 91 3.45 -9.48 -4.38
N MET A 92 2.35 -10.14 -3.98
CA MET A 92 1.73 -11.23 -4.75
C MET A 92 1.36 -10.77 -6.17
N LEU A 93 0.69 -9.62 -6.28
CA LEU A 93 0.28 -9.08 -7.58
C LEU A 93 1.47 -8.77 -8.50
N LEU A 94 2.59 -8.29 -7.95
CA LEU A 94 3.80 -8.01 -8.70
C LEU A 94 4.56 -9.29 -9.08
N ALA A 95 4.54 -10.31 -8.23
CA ALA A 95 5.08 -11.63 -8.54
C ALA A 95 4.32 -12.29 -9.69
N GLU A 96 2.98 -12.23 -9.71
CA GLU A 96 2.16 -12.72 -10.84
C GLU A 96 2.51 -12.02 -12.17
N LYS A 97 2.95 -10.76 -12.10
CA LYS A 97 3.36 -9.97 -13.27
C LYS A 97 4.85 -10.15 -13.62
N ASN A 98 5.56 -11.06 -12.95
CA ASN A 98 7.00 -11.32 -13.09
C ASN A 98 7.89 -10.10 -12.81
N LEU A 99 7.42 -9.16 -12.01
CA LEU A 99 8.17 -7.95 -11.62
C LEU A 99 8.82 -8.08 -10.24
N CYS A 100 8.47 -9.12 -9.49
CA CYS A 100 8.96 -9.37 -8.15
C CYS A 100 9.13 -10.88 -7.90
N PRO A 101 10.10 -11.55 -8.54
CA PRO A 101 10.33 -12.96 -8.25
C PRO A 101 10.82 -13.13 -6.80
N ASP A 102 10.21 -14.06 -6.05
CA ASP A 102 10.51 -14.33 -4.62
C ASP A 102 12.01 -14.42 -4.32
N ALA A 103 12.78 -15.10 -5.19
CA ALA A 103 14.22 -15.27 -5.01
C ALA A 103 15.00 -13.94 -5.04
N GLU A 104 14.55 -12.94 -5.80
CA GLU A 104 15.19 -11.62 -5.84
C GLU A 104 14.81 -10.79 -4.62
N LEU A 105 13.55 -10.89 -4.17
CA LEU A 105 13.07 -10.25 -2.94
C LEU A 105 13.80 -10.75 -1.70
N ASP A 106 13.91 -12.07 -1.53
CA ASP A 106 14.62 -12.67 -0.40
C ASP A 106 16.09 -12.24 -0.37
N SER A 107 16.74 -12.22 -1.53
CA SER A 107 18.13 -11.77 -1.68
C SER A 107 18.29 -10.30 -1.24
N ARG A 108 17.38 -9.42 -1.68
CA ARG A 108 17.38 -8.00 -1.30
C ARG A 108 17.05 -7.78 0.17
N GLN A 109 16.10 -8.52 0.72
CA GLN A 109 15.76 -8.47 2.14
C GLN A 109 16.95 -8.89 3.00
N LEU A 110 17.64 -9.96 2.63
CA LEU A 110 18.83 -10.43 3.32
C LEU A 110 19.97 -9.39 3.23
N GLU A 111 20.19 -8.81 2.05
CA GLU A 111 21.17 -7.73 1.85
C GLU A 111 20.87 -6.53 2.76
N LEU A 112 19.62 -6.06 2.79
CA LEU A 112 19.21 -4.88 3.56
C LEU A 112 19.20 -5.13 5.08
N SER A 113 18.76 -6.30 5.52
CA SER A 113 18.78 -6.69 6.94
C SER A 113 20.20 -6.93 7.46
N ALA A 114 21.15 -7.32 6.59
CA ALA A 114 22.56 -7.46 6.92
C ALA A 114 23.33 -6.12 6.99
N ARG A 115 22.72 -4.99 6.57
CA ARG A 115 23.38 -3.68 6.67
C ARG A 115 23.43 -3.24 8.14
N PRO A 116 24.62 -2.95 8.71
CA PRO A 116 24.73 -2.48 10.08
C PRO A 116 23.99 -1.15 10.23
N HIS A 117 23.24 -1.00 11.32
CA HIS A 117 22.49 0.22 11.64
C HIS A 117 23.47 1.38 11.91
N GLY A 118 23.81 2.13 10.87
CA GLY A 118 24.73 3.26 10.93
C GLY A 118 24.27 4.37 10.00
N HIS A 119 23.88 5.50 10.61
CA HIS A 119 23.36 6.74 10.02
C HIS A 119 21.90 6.75 9.57
N ASP A 120 21.02 6.94 10.55
CA ASP A 120 19.88 7.86 10.42
C ASP A 120 20.25 9.10 11.26
N HIS A 121 20.53 10.23 10.61
CA HIS A 121 20.72 11.56 11.23
C HIS A 121 19.85 12.56 10.47
#